data_AF-A0A250XY66-F1
#
_entry.id   AF-A0A250XY66-F1
#
_cell.length_a   1.000
_cell.length_b   1.000
_cell.length_c   1.000
_cell.angle_alpha   90.00
_cell.angle_beta   90.00
_cell.angle_gamma   90.00
#
_symmetry.space_group_name_H-M   'P 1'
#
loop_
_entity.id
_entity.type
_entity.pdbx_description
1 polymer ?
#
loop_
_entity_poly.entity_id
_entity_poly.type
_entity_poly.pdbx_seq_one_letter_code
_entity_poly.pdbx_strand_id
1 'polypeptide(L)'
;MQKSVRYNEGHALYLAYLARKEGTKRGFLSKKAAEASRWHEKWFALYQNVLFYFEGEQSGRPAGMYLLEGCSCERTPAPPRAGAGPGGSRDSLDKQYYFTVLFGHEGQKPLELRCEEEQDGKEWMEAIHQASYADISIEREVLMQKYIHLVQIVETEKIAANQLRHQLEDQDTEIERLKSEVFLSQKTKERMRPYQSNQEDEDPDIKKIKKVQSFMRGWLCRRKWKTIVQDYICSPHAESMRKRNQIVFTMVEAESEYVHQLYILVNGFLRPLRMAASSKKPPISHDDVSSIFLNRFVFA
;
A
#
# COMPACT_ATOMS: atom_id res chain seq x y z
N MET A 1 -24.26 1.94 33.90
CA MET A 1 -24.00 0.54 34.30
C MET A 1 -22.74 0.07 33.59
N GLN A 2 -21.60 0.02 34.32
CA GLN A 2 -20.36 -0.58 33.81
C GLN A 2 -20.64 -2.05 33.46
N LYS A 3 -20.49 -2.43 32.19
CA LYS A 3 -20.45 -3.84 31.81
C LYS A 3 -19.05 -4.34 32.16
N SER A 4 -18.87 -4.87 33.37
CA SER A 4 -17.66 -5.62 33.68
C SER A 4 -17.58 -6.81 32.72
N VAL A 5 -16.45 -6.95 32.04
CA VAL A 5 -16.20 -8.10 31.18
C VAL A 5 -16.30 -9.36 32.05
N ARG A 6 -17.14 -10.31 31.66
CA ARG A 6 -17.35 -11.57 32.40
C ARG A 6 -16.35 -12.60 31.89
N TYR A 7 -15.59 -13.18 32.81
CA TYR A 7 -14.60 -14.21 32.50
C TYR A 7 -14.98 -15.54 33.14
N ASN A 8 -14.62 -16.64 32.50
CA ASN A 8 -14.66 -17.94 33.14
C ASN A 8 -13.53 -18.03 34.18
N GLU A 9 -13.88 -18.24 35.45
CA GLU A 9 -12.93 -18.26 36.56
C GLU A 9 -11.86 -19.34 36.42
N GLY A 10 -12.22 -20.53 35.90
CA GLY A 10 -11.28 -21.62 35.67
C GLY A 10 -10.23 -21.26 34.61
N HIS A 11 -10.66 -20.67 33.49
CA HIS A 11 -9.73 -20.20 32.45
C HIS A 11 -8.84 -19.06 32.96
N ALA A 12 -9.42 -18.11 33.70
CA ALA A 12 -8.69 -17.03 34.34
C ALA A 12 -7.57 -17.53 35.28
N LEU A 13 -7.88 -18.53 36.11
CA LEU A 13 -6.90 -19.15 37.01
C LEU A 13 -5.81 -19.91 36.25
N TYR A 14 -6.18 -20.63 35.19
CA TYR A 14 -5.23 -21.34 34.35
C TYR A 14 -4.26 -20.38 33.64
N LEU A 15 -4.78 -19.30 33.04
CA LEU A 15 -3.96 -18.26 32.42
C LEU A 15 -3.08 -17.54 33.44
N ALA A 16 -3.59 -17.27 34.64
CA ALA A 16 -2.78 -16.69 35.72
C ALA A 16 -1.62 -17.62 36.13
N TYR A 17 -1.85 -18.93 36.18
CA TYR A 17 -0.80 -19.92 36.42
C TYR A 17 0.25 -19.93 35.30
N LEU A 18 -0.18 -19.88 34.04
CA LEU A 18 0.74 -19.76 32.89
C LEU A 18 1.52 -18.45 32.94
N ALA A 19 0.87 -17.33 33.23
CA ALA A 19 1.51 -16.03 33.38
C ALA A 19 2.62 -16.05 34.43
N ARG A 20 2.43 -16.79 35.52
CA ARG A 20 3.48 -16.95 36.54
C ARG A 20 4.70 -17.70 36.02
N LYS A 21 4.51 -18.72 35.18
CA LYS A 21 5.58 -19.58 34.66
C LYS A 21 6.26 -19.02 33.42
N GLU A 22 5.47 -18.51 32.49
CA GLU A 22 5.81 -18.22 31.10
C GLU A 22 5.42 -16.78 30.69
N GLY A 23 5.11 -15.91 31.66
CA GLY A 23 4.76 -14.52 31.39
C GLY A 23 5.89 -13.77 30.67
N THR A 24 5.51 -13.03 29.63
CA THR A 24 6.39 -12.21 28.80
C THR A 24 7.20 -11.21 29.63
N LYS A 25 6.57 -10.62 30.64
CA LYS A 25 7.25 -9.80 31.67
C LYS A 25 6.60 -10.05 33.03
N ARG A 26 7.44 -10.13 34.07
CA ARG A 26 7.04 -10.43 35.46
C ARG A 26 7.90 -9.62 36.41
N GLY A 27 7.34 -9.20 37.54
CA GLY A 27 8.09 -8.42 38.53
C GLY A 27 7.21 -7.57 39.42
N PHE A 28 7.83 -6.89 40.38
CA PHE A 28 7.13 -6.01 41.31
C PHE A 28 6.85 -4.65 40.68
N LEU A 29 5.61 -4.18 40.83
CA LEU A 29 5.23 -2.80 40.53
C LEU A 29 4.42 -2.25 41.68
N SER A 30 4.60 -0.96 41.96
CA SER A 30 3.74 -0.23 42.88
C SER A 30 2.48 0.23 42.14
N LYS A 31 1.32 -0.25 42.57
CA LYS A 31 0.00 0.11 42.03
C LYS A 31 -0.69 1.12 42.95
N LYS A 32 -1.26 2.18 42.38
CA LYS A 32 -2.05 3.14 43.15
C LYS A 32 -3.44 2.57 43.49
N ALA A 33 -3.86 2.73 44.74
CA ALA A 33 -5.20 2.37 45.20
C ALA A 33 -6.24 3.36 44.67
N ALA A 34 -7.40 2.85 44.27
CA ALA A 34 -8.49 3.65 43.70
C ALA A 34 -9.13 4.66 44.69
N GLU A 35 -8.92 4.47 45.99
CA GLU A 35 -9.67 5.17 47.05
C GLU A 35 -8.80 6.08 47.95
N ALA A 36 -7.48 5.90 48.01
CA ALA A 36 -6.65 6.52 49.06
C ALA A 36 -5.36 7.22 48.59
N SER A 37 -5.10 7.35 47.28
CA SER A 37 -3.79 7.82 46.75
C SER A 37 -2.56 7.08 47.33
N ARG A 38 -2.79 5.91 47.93
CA ARG A 38 -1.76 5.04 48.51
C ARG A 38 -1.24 4.13 47.42
N TRP A 39 0.05 3.87 47.45
CA TRP A 39 0.72 2.95 46.53
C TRP A 39 0.97 1.63 47.26
N HIS A 40 0.66 0.52 46.61
CA HIS A 40 0.89 -0.82 47.12
C HIS A 40 1.76 -1.58 46.15
N GLU A 41 2.86 -2.13 46.66
CA GLU A 41 3.66 -3.08 45.91
C GLU A 41 2.85 -4.36 45.67
N LYS A 42 2.82 -4.80 44.42
CA LYS A 42 2.17 -6.04 43.98
C LYS A 42 3.10 -6.72 42.97
N TRP A 43 3.01 -8.04 42.89
CA TRP A 43 3.75 -8.79 41.88
C TRP A 43 2.87 -8.94 40.63
N PHE A 44 3.38 -8.50 39.49
CA PHE A 44 2.68 -8.50 38.22
C PHE A 44 3.24 -9.57 37.28
N ALA A 45 2.36 -10.13 36.45
CA ALA A 45 2.74 -11.02 35.37
C ALA A 45 1.88 -10.74 34.13
N LEU A 46 2.54 -10.44 33.02
CA LEU A 46 1.93 -10.24 31.73
C LEU A 46 2.00 -11.53 30.92
N TYR A 47 0.86 -12.00 30.42
CA TYR A 47 0.79 -13.16 29.53
C TYR A 47 -0.20 -12.87 28.39
N GLN A 48 0.29 -12.95 27.16
CA GLN A 48 -0.45 -12.51 25.97
C GLN A 48 -0.93 -11.06 26.16
N ASN A 49 -2.24 -10.82 26.12
CA ASN A 49 -2.87 -9.52 26.32
C ASN A 49 -3.49 -9.34 27.72
N VAL A 50 -3.12 -10.18 28.70
CA VAL A 50 -3.69 -10.16 30.05
C VAL A 50 -2.61 -9.87 31.08
N LEU A 51 -2.80 -8.79 31.84
CA LEU A 51 -1.93 -8.40 32.94
C LEU A 51 -2.54 -8.82 34.27
N PHE A 52 -1.93 -9.82 34.91
CA PHE A 52 -2.33 -10.30 36.23
C PHE A 52 -1.52 -9.58 37.32
N TYR A 53 -2.14 -9.38 38.48
CA TYR A 53 -1.43 -8.97 39.68
C TYR A 53 -1.78 -9.84 40.87
N PHE A 54 -0.81 -9.98 41.77
CA PHE A 54 -0.82 -10.89 42.90
C PHE A 54 -0.43 -10.11 44.17
N GLU A 55 -0.86 -10.58 45.33
CA GLU A 55 -0.46 -10.00 46.62
C GLU A 55 1.05 -10.07 46.84
N GLY A 56 1.69 -11.14 46.36
CA GLY A 56 3.13 -11.26 46.30
C GLY A 56 3.56 -12.35 45.34
N GLU A 57 4.88 -12.51 45.18
CA GLU A 57 5.44 -13.48 44.23
C GLU A 57 5.02 -14.91 44.53
N GLN A 58 4.82 -15.31 45.79
CA GLN A 58 4.43 -16.68 46.15
C GLN A 58 2.91 -16.93 46.12
N SER A 59 2.09 -15.91 45.81
CA SER A 59 0.64 -16.06 45.80
C SER A 59 0.17 -16.95 44.63
N GLY A 60 -0.50 -18.06 44.95
CA GLY A 60 -1.01 -19.00 43.94
C GLY A 60 -2.24 -18.52 43.17
N ARG A 61 -3.00 -17.55 43.70
CA ARG A 61 -4.17 -16.96 43.05
C ARG A 61 -3.94 -15.47 42.74
N PRO A 62 -4.36 -14.98 41.56
CA PRO A 62 -4.29 -13.57 41.24
C PRO A 62 -5.27 -12.77 42.12
N ALA A 63 -4.83 -11.60 42.57
CA ALA A 63 -5.69 -10.63 43.25
C ALA A 63 -6.56 -9.84 42.24
N GLY A 64 -6.14 -9.79 40.97
CA GLY A 64 -6.97 -9.35 39.87
C GLY A 64 -6.24 -9.41 38.54
N MET A 65 -6.93 -8.99 37.48
CA MET A 65 -6.40 -8.96 36.12
C MET A 65 -6.91 -7.76 35.35
N TYR A 66 -6.19 -7.41 34.30
CA TYR A 66 -6.51 -6.35 33.35
C TYR A 66 -6.37 -6.90 31.93
N LEU A 67 -7.40 -6.71 31.11
CA LEU A 67 -7.30 -6.89 29.66
C LEU A 67 -6.64 -5.66 29.05
N LEU A 68 -5.60 -5.88 28.24
CA LEU A 68 -4.81 -4.82 27.63
C LEU A 68 -5.21 -4.52 26.19
N GLU A 69 -6.11 -5.31 25.59
CA GLU A 69 -6.55 -5.10 24.21
C GLU A 69 -7.06 -3.66 24.01
N GLY A 70 -6.45 -2.93 23.07
CA GLY A 70 -6.78 -1.54 22.78
C GLY A 70 -6.42 -0.54 23.89
N CYS A 71 -5.58 -0.92 24.87
CA CYS A 71 -5.08 0.03 25.86
C CYS A 71 -3.96 0.92 25.29
N SER A 72 -3.81 2.13 25.81
CA SER A 72 -2.59 2.93 25.66
C SER A 72 -1.81 2.94 26.98
N CYS A 73 -0.49 3.04 26.87
CA CYS A 73 0.40 3.11 28.03
C CYS A 73 1.30 4.34 27.90
N GLU A 74 1.20 5.24 28.87
CA GLU A 74 1.85 6.55 28.79
C GLU A 74 2.68 6.84 30.04
N ARG A 75 3.87 7.40 29.84
CA ARG A 75 4.69 7.91 30.94
C ARG A 75 3.98 9.09 31.58
N THR A 76 3.87 9.08 32.90
CA THR A 76 3.18 10.12 33.66
C THR A 76 4.20 10.85 34.53
N PRO A 77 4.10 12.17 34.74
CA PRO A 77 4.94 12.86 35.71
C PRO A 77 4.62 12.39 37.14
N ALA A 78 5.58 12.55 38.05
CA ALA A 78 5.38 12.24 39.46
C ALA A 78 4.20 13.08 40.02
N PRO A 79 3.31 12.49 40.85
CA PRO A 79 2.15 13.20 41.37
C PRO A 79 2.55 14.38 42.27
N PRO A 80 1.81 15.50 42.24
CA PRO A 80 2.10 16.66 43.08
C PRO A 80 2.01 16.32 44.57
N ARG A 81 2.98 16.79 45.37
CA ARG A 81 3.04 16.51 46.82
C ARG A 81 1.88 17.19 47.55
N ALA A 82 0.96 16.41 48.13
CA ALA A 82 0.04 16.92 49.14
C ALA A 82 0.75 16.95 50.51
N GLY A 83 1.28 18.13 50.91
CA GLY A 83 1.63 18.41 52.31
C GLY A 83 3.08 18.17 52.77
N ALA A 84 4.09 18.20 51.91
CA ALA A 84 5.49 18.06 52.36
C ALA A 84 6.10 19.41 52.80
N GLY A 85 6.37 19.56 54.10
CA GLY A 85 7.22 20.63 54.64
C GLY A 85 8.68 20.54 54.16
N PRO A 86 9.51 21.58 54.39
CA PRO A 86 10.77 21.83 53.67
C PRO A 86 11.96 20.92 54.04
N GLY A 87 11.73 19.71 54.57
CA GLY A 87 12.81 18.81 55.03
C GLY A 87 12.61 17.31 54.77
N GLY A 88 11.56 16.88 54.08
CA GLY A 88 11.34 15.46 53.77
C GLY A 88 12.18 14.98 52.58
N SER A 89 12.99 13.94 52.80
CA SER A 89 13.90 13.25 51.85
C SER A 89 13.55 13.52 50.38
N ARG A 90 14.31 14.45 49.79
CA ARG A 90 14.03 15.06 48.49
C ARG A 90 14.34 14.11 47.33
N ASP A 91 15.17 13.10 47.54
CA ASP A 91 15.89 12.39 46.48
C ASP A 91 15.29 11.03 46.04
N SER A 92 14.38 10.40 46.80
CA SER A 92 13.91 9.04 46.49
C SER A 92 12.66 8.97 45.61
N LEU A 93 11.73 9.93 45.75
CA LEU A 93 10.46 9.96 44.99
C LEU A 93 10.61 10.52 43.58
N ASP A 94 11.57 11.44 43.36
CA ASP A 94 11.84 12.05 42.06
C ASP A 94 12.59 11.10 41.10
N LYS A 95 13.10 9.97 41.61
CA LYS A 95 13.77 8.92 40.83
C LYS A 95 12.84 7.79 40.36
N GLN A 96 11.60 7.76 40.85
CA GLN A 96 10.65 6.71 40.49
C GLN A 96 10.07 6.95 39.08
N TYR A 97 9.88 5.86 38.35
CA TYR A 97 9.33 5.88 37.01
C TYR A 97 7.83 5.60 37.06
N TYR A 98 7.03 6.62 36.71
CA TYR A 98 5.56 6.55 36.74
C TYR A 98 5.00 6.39 35.32
N PHE A 99 4.01 5.51 35.20
CA PHE A 99 3.28 5.30 33.96
C PHE A 99 1.84 4.89 34.24
N THR A 100 0.98 5.16 33.27
CA THR A 100 -0.46 4.92 33.38
C THR A 100 -0.92 4.11 32.18
N VAL A 101 -1.69 3.05 32.47
CA VAL A 101 -2.39 2.27 31.44
C VAL A 101 -3.83 2.77 31.35
N LEU A 102 -4.19 3.28 30.18
CA LEU A 102 -5.53 3.75 29.83
C LEU A 102 -6.22 2.66 29.03
N PHE A 103 -7.35 2.17 29.53
CA PHE A 103 -8.09 1.08 28.89
C PHE A 103 -9.08 1.63 27.86
N GLY A 104 -9.17 0.99 26.70
CA GLY A 104 -10.12 1.38 25.64
C GLY A 104 -11.59 1.07 25.94
N HIS A 105 -11.89 0.38 27.05
CA HIS A 105 -13.25 0.06 27.44
C HIS A 105 -13.90 1.16 28.31
N GLU A 106 -15.08 1.60 27.89
CA GLU A 106 -15.92 2.59 28.57
C GLU A 106 -16.09 2.30 30.07
N GLY A 107 -15.63 3.23 30.91
CA GLY A 107 -15.82 3.21 32.35
C GLY A 107 -14.74 2.49 33.16
N GLN A 108 -13.72 1.87 32.56
CA GLN A 108 -12.61 1.30 33.32
C GLN A 108 -11.66 2.40 33.81
N LYS A 109 -11.37 2.45 35.12
CA LYS A 109 -10.43 3.43 35.68
C LYS A 109 -9.01 3.16 35.15
N PRO A 110 -8.22 4.22 34.89
CA PRO A 110 -6.80 4.08 34.57
C PRO A 110 -6.05 3.27 35.63
N LEU A 111 -5.10 2.46 35.19
CA LEU A 111 -4.18 1.74 36.08
C LEU A 111 -2.88 2.53 36.21
N GLU A 112 -2.72 3.21 37.34
CA GLU A 112 -1.52 3.97 37.67
C GLU A 112 -0.47 3.06 38.32
N LEU A 113 0.73 3.00 37.73
CA LEU A 113 1.84 2.14 38.12
C LEU A 113 3.12 2.96 38.28
N ARG A 114 4.01 2.47 39.15
CA ARG A 114 5.37 2.99 39.27
C ARG A 114 6.37 1.90 39.62
N CYS A 115 7.62 2.12 39.23
CA CYS A 115 8.78 1.30 39.59
C CYS A 115 9.97 2.20 39.94
N GLU A 116 11.04 1.62 40.49
CA GLU A 116 12.22 2.38 40.93
C GLU A 116 13.19 2.71 39.79
N GLU A 117 13.35 1.79 38.84
CA GLU A 117 14.29 1.94 37.74
C GLU A 117 13.60 2.42 36.46
N GLU A 118 14.16 3.46 35.83
CA GLU A 118 13.65 3.97 34.55
C GLU A 118 13.69 2.90 33.44
N GLN A 119 14.71 2.05 33.43
CA GLN A 119 14.84 1.00 32.43
C GLN A 119 13.74 -0.07 32.58
N ASP A 120 13.49 -0.55 33.81
CA ASP A 120 12.40 -1.50 34.07
C ASP A 120 11.04 -0.89 33.70
N GLY A 121 10.83 0.39 34.02
CA GLY A 121 9.63 1.12 33.63
C GLY A 121 9.42 1.19 32.12
N LYS A 122 10.48 1.47 31.35
CA LYS A 122 10.43 1.44 29.88
C LYS A 122 10.07 0.06 29.34
N GLU A 123 10.70 -0.99 29.86
CA GLU A 123 10.42 -2.37 29.45
C GLU A 123 8.98 -2.79 29.79
N TRP A 124 8.44 -2.34 30.93
CA TRP A 124 7.04 -2.60 31.28
C TRP A 124 6.07 -1.91 30.32
N MET A 125 6.32 -0.64 30.01
CA MET A 125 5.49 0.09 29.05
C MET A 125 5.57 -0.54 27.66
N GLU A 126 6.75 -0.95 27.20
CA GLU A 126 6.93 -1.61 25.92
C GLU A 126 6.19 -2.95 25.86
N ALA A 127 6.33 -3.79 26.90
CA ALA A 127 5.64 -5.07 26.97
C ALA A 127 4.11 -4.90 26.99
N ILE A 128 3.60 -3.90 27.73
CA ILE A 128 2.16 -3.55 27.76
C ILE A 128 1.70 -3.03 26.38
N HIS A 129 2.51 -2.20 25.72
CA HIS A 129 2.21 -1.69 24.39
C HIS A 129 2.11 -2.81 23.36
N GLN A 130 3.06 -3.74 23.33
CA GLN A 130 3.01 -4.92 22.45
C GLN A 130 1.77 -5.80 22.74
N ALA A 131 1.45 -5.99 24.02
CA ALA A 131 0.27 -6.74 24.47
C ALA A 131 -1.07 -6.06 24.18
N SER A 132 -1.07 -4.77 23.81
CA SER A 132 -2.28 -4.02 23.48
C SER A 132 -2.87 -4.36 22.11
N TYR A 133 -2.08 -5.03 21.25
CA TYR A 133 -2.40 -5.28 19.84
C TYR A 133 -2.70 -4.01 19.02
N ALA A 134 -2.19 -2.85 19.44
CA ALA A 134 -2.36 -1.60 18.70
C ALA A 134 -1.85 -1.70 17.25
N ASP A 135 -0.63 -2.23 17.05
CA ASP A 135 -0.05 -2.40 15.72
C ASP A 135 -0.87 -3.34 14.84
N ILE A 136 -1.26 -4.50 15.40
CA ILE A 136 -2.11 -5.49 14.71
C ILE A 136 -3.46 -4.86 14.33
N SER A 137 -4.03 -4.03 15.19
CA SER A 137 -5.27 -3.32 14.91
C SER A 137 -5.11 -2.31 13.76
N ILE A 138 -3.98 -1.60 13.68
CA ILE A 138 -3.67 -0.68 12.58
C ILE A 138 -3.49 -1.47 11.27
N GLU A 139 -2.72 -2.56 11.28
CA GLU A 139 -2.53 -3.42 10.12
C GLU A 139 -3.85 -4.00 9.61
N ARG A 140 -4.73 -4.43 10.52
CA ARG A 140 -6.08 -4.90 10.19
C ARG A 140 -6.90 -3.82 9.48
N GLU A 141 -6.85 -2.58 9.96
CA GLU A 141 -7.58 -1.47 9.33
C GLU A 141 -7.04 -1.19 7.92
N VAL A 142 -5.72 -1.13 7.77
CA VAL A 142 -5.07 -0.96 6.45
C VAL A 142 -5.46 -2.09 5.49
N LEU A 143 -5.47 -3.34 5.96
CA LEU A 143 -5.85 -4.49 5.15
C LEU A 143 -7.33 -4.44 4.76
N MET A 144 -8.20 -4.00 5.66
CA MET A 144 -9.63 -3.83 5.39
C MET A 144 -9.87 -2.76 4.31
N GLN A 145 -9.14 -1.63 4.35
CA GLN A 145 -9.21 -0.61 3.30
C GLN A 145 -8.74 -1.16 1.93
N LYS A 146 -7.66 -1.94 1.91
CA LYS A 146 -7.19 -2.62 0.68
C LYS A 146 -8.24 -3.59 0.13
N TYR A 147 -8.89 -4.36 1.00
CA TYR A 147 -9.96 -5.28 0.61
C TYR A 147 -11.14 -4.53 -0.02
N ILE A 148 -11.61 -3.43 0.60
CA ILE A 148 -12.69 -2.60 0.06
C ILE A 148 -12.32 -2.06 -1.33
N HIS A 149 -11.10 -1.56 -1.50
CA HIS A 149 -10.62 -1.06 -2.78
C HIS A 149 -10.58 -2.15 -3.85
N LEU A 150 -10.09 -3.35 -3.52
CA LEU A 150 -10.06 -4.47 -4.45
C LEU A 150 -11.47 -4.88 -4.90
N VAL A 151 -12.42 -4.92 -3.97
CA VAL A 151 -13.84 -5.22 -4.28
C VAL A 151 -14.40 -4.19 -5.27
N GLN A 152 -14.07 -2.91 -5.10
CA GLN A 152 -14.49 -1.86 -6.04
C GLN A 152 -13.88 -2.07 -7.44
N ILE A 153 -12.59 -2.39 -7.54
CA ILE A 153 -11.93 -2.68 -8.82
C ILE A 153 -12.64 -3.84 -9.52
N VAL A 154 -12.84 -4.96 -8.82
CA VAL A 154 -13.49 -6.15 -9.39
C VAL A 154 -14.89 -5.84 -9.90
N GLU A 155 -15.67 -5.05 -9.16
CA GLU A 155 -17.02 -4.66 -9.62
C GLU A 155 -16.94 -3.74 -10.86
N THR A 156 -16.00 -2.81 -10.90
CA THR A 156 -15.80 -1.96 -12.09
C THR A 156 -15.35 -2.75 -13.32
N GLU A 157 -14.45 -3.71 -13.15
CA GLU A 157 -14.00 -4.60 -14.23
C GLU A 157 -15.14 -5.47 -14.74
N LYS A 158 -15.98 -6.00 -13.84
CA LYS A 158 -17.17 -6.77 -14.20
C LYS A 158 -18.15 -5.94 -15.03
N ILE A 159 -18.38 -4.68 -14.67
CA ILE A 159 -19.22 -3.76 -15.45
C ILE A 159 -18.60 -3.51 -16.83
N ALA A 160 -17.30 -3.21 -16.90
CA ALA A 160 -16.60 -2.97 -18.16
C ALA A 160 -16.62 -4.21 -19.08
N ALA A 161 -16.41 -5.40 -18.54
CA ALA A 161 -16.48 -6.66 -19.27
C ALA A 161 -17.90 -6.91 -19.84
N ASN A 162 -18.94 -6.63 -19.05
CA ASN A 162 -20.32 -6.73 -19.53
C ASN A 162 -20.62 -5.74 -20.66
N GLN A 163 -20.12 -4.50 -20.55
CA GLN A 163 -20.27 -3.49 -21.61
C GLN A 163 -19.57 -3.92 -22.91
N LEU A 164 -18.34 -4.43 -22.82
CA LEU A 164 -17.61 -4.95 -23.97
C LEU A 164 -18.34 -6.13 -24.63
N ARG A 165 -18.92 -7.03 -23.84
CA ARG A 165 -19.71 -8.14 -24.37
C ARG A 165 -20.91 -7.64 -25.17
N HIS A 166 -21.67 -6.68 -24.64
CA HIS A 166 -22.80 -6.09 -25.39
C HIS A 166 -22.34 -5.38 -26.67
N GLN A 167 -21.20 -4.67 -26.64
CA GLN A 167 -20.64 -4.07 -27.85
C GLN A 167 -20.27 -5.10 -28.91
N LEU A 168 -19.74 -6.27 -28.51
CA LEU A 168 -19.45 -7.37 -29.45
C LEU A 168 -20.74 -7.97 -30.04
N GLU A 169 -21.76 -8.17 -29.22
CA GLU A 169 -23.08 -8.63 -29.68
C GLU A 169 -23.68 -7.66 -30.72
N ASP A 170 -23.65 -6.35 -30.44
CA ASP A 170 -24.12 -5.32 -31.38
C ASP A 170 -23.31 -5.33 -32.68
N GLN A 171 -21.98 -5.46 -32.61
CA GLN A 171 -21.12 -5.54 -33.80
C GLN A 171 -21.39 -6.79 -34.64
N ASP A 172 -21.61 -7.94 -34.01
CA ASP A 172 -21.97 -9.18 -34.71
C ASP A 172 -23.30 -9.03 -35.46
N THR A 173 -24.30 -8.38 -34.85
CA THR A 173 -25.58 -8.11 -35.54
C THR A 173 -25.40 -7.17 -36.74
N GLU A 174 -24.56 -6.15 -36.62
CA GLU A 174 -24.25 -5.22 -37.73
C GLU A 174 -23.49 -5.92 -38.86
N ILE A 175 -22.56 -6.83 -38.52
CA ILE A 175 -21.85 -7.65 -39.51
C ILE A 175 -22.84 -8.51 -40.31
N GLU A 176 -23.78 -9.19 -39.66
CA GLU A 176 -24.78 -10.00 -40.35
C GLU A 176 -25.74 -9.16 -41.22
N ARG A 177 -26.09 -7.96 -40.76
CA ARG A 177 -26.88 -6.99 -41.54
C ARG A 177 -26.12 -6.56 -42.80
N LEU A 178 -24.86 -6.17 -42.68
CA LEU A 178 -24.02 -5.75 -43.81
C LEU A 178 -23.75 -6.90 -44.79
N LYS A 179 -23.51 -8.13 -44.30
CA LYS A 179 -23.39 -9.32 -45.16
C LYS A 179 -24.64 -9.51 -46.01
N SER A 180 -25.82 -9.34 -45.41
CA SER A 180 -27.11 -9.44 -46.11
C SER A 180 -27.26 -8.34 -47.18
N GLU A 181 -26.91 -7.10 -46.87
CA GLU A 181 -26.93 -5.98 -47.84
C GLU A 181 -25.95 -6.20 -49.00
N VAL A 182 -24.74 -6.70 -48.73
CA VAL A 182 -23.74 -7.03 -49.77
C VAL A 182 -24.28 -8.13 -50.68
N PHE A 183 -24.87 -9.19 -50.11
CA PHE A 183 -25.47 -10.28 -50.88
C PHE A 183 -26.59 -9.77 -51.83
N LEU A 184 -27.49 -8.93 -51.33
CA LEU A 184 -28.56 -8.31 -52.13
C LEU A 184 -28.01 -7.40 -53.23
N SER A 185 -26.99 -6.59 -52.90
CA SER A 185 -26.32 -5.69 -53.84
C SER A 185 -25.63 -6.47 -54.96
N GLN A 186 -24.98 -7.58 -54.63
CA GLN A 186 -24.30 -8.45 -55.59
C GLN A 186 -25.28 -9.13 -56.54
N LYS A 187 -26.40 -9.65 -56.02
CA LYS A 187 -27.50 -10.21 -56.82
C LYS A 187 -28.13 -9.18 -57.76
N THR A 188 -28.26 -7.94 -57.30
CA THR A 188 -28.77 -6.82 -58.12
C THR A 188 -27.80 -6.45 -59.24
N LYS A 189 -26.49 -6.40 -58.93
CA LYS A 189 -25.43 -6.14 -59.91
C LYS A 189 -25.32 -7.25 -60.97
N GLU A 190 -25.54 -8.50 -60.60
CA GLU A 190 -25.62 -9.63 -61.54
C GLU A 190 -26.83 -9.51 -62.47
N ARG A 191 -28.00 -9.12 -61.94
CA ARG A 191 -29.20 -8.84 -62.75
C ARG A 191 -29.04 -7.67 -63.72
N MET A 192 -28.23 -6.67 -63.37
CA MET A 192 -27.98 -5.50 -64.22
C MET A 192 -26.76 -5.64 -65.14
N ARG A 193 -26.16 -6.83 -65.29
CA ARG A 193 -25.08 -7.03 -66.29
C ARG A 193 -25.65 -6.83 -67.70
N PRO A 194 -25.17 -5.85 -68.49
CA PRO A 194 -25.56 -5.72 -69.89
C PRO A 194 -24.96 -6.87 -70.70
N TYR A 195 -25.72 -7.41 -71.65
CA TYR A 195 -25.23 -8.31 -72.69
C TYR A 195 -24.04 -7.63 -73.38
N GLN A 196 -22.87 -8.26 -73.40
CA GLN A 196 -21.69 -7.74 -74.10
C GLN A 196 -21.99 -7.73 -75.61
N SER A 197 -22.33 -6.55 -76.12
CA SER A 197 -22.40 -6.26 -77.55
C SER A 197 -21.03 -5.79 -78.05
N ASN A 198 -20.65 -6.27 -79.23
CA ASN A 198 -19.36 -6.12 -79.90
C ASN A 198 -18.79 -4.68 -79.89
N GLN A 199 -17.47 -4.59 -79.65
CA GLN A 199 -16.67 -3.37 -79.53
C GLN A 199 -16.22 -2.73 -80.86
N GLU A 200 -16.78 -3.14 -82.00
CA GLU A 200 -16.14 -2.82 -83.29
C GLU A 200 -16.59 -1.51 -83.96
N ASP A 201 -17.56 -0.77 -83.40
CA ASP A 201 -17.89 0.60 -83.85
C ASP A 201 -18.14 1.54 -82.66
N GLU A 202 -17.16 1.67 -81.77
CA GLU A 202 -17.25 2.65 -80.68
C GLU A 202 -16.88 4.07 -81.16
N ASP A 203 -17.91 4.91 -81.24
CA ASP A 203 -17.86 6.34 -81.56
C ASP A 203 -16.66 7.01 -80.84
N PRO A 204 -15.81 7.77 -81.56
CA PRO A 204 -14.66 8.46 -80.99
C PRO A 204 -15.02 9.37 -79.81
N ASP A 205 -16.23 9.93 -79.76
CA ASP A 205 -16.69 10.75 -78.64
C ASP A 205 -17.03 9.90 -77.41
N ILE A 206 -17.53 8.67 -77.59
CA ILE A 206 -17.70 7.71 -76.49
C ILE A 206 -16.34 7.34 -75.88
N LYS A 207 -15.28 7.20 -76.70
CA LYS A 207 -13.91 6.96 -76.20
C LYS A 207 -13.39 8.15 -75.39
N LYS A 208 -13.64 9.39 -75.83
CA LYS A 208 -13.28 10.61 -75.07
C LYS A 208 -14.02 10.67 -73.74
N ILE A 209 -15.33 10.41 -73.74
CA ILE A 209 -16.16 10.38 -72.53
C ILE A 209 -15.62 9.34 -71.54
N LYS A 210 -15.31 8.13 -71.98
CA LYS A 210 -14.70 7.09 -71.12
C LYS A 210 -13.36 7.53 -70.54
N LYS A 211 -12.53 8.24 -71.30
CA LYS A 211 -11.23 8.76 -70.83
C LYS A 211 -11.42 9.84 -69.75
N VAL A 212 -12.36 10.76 -69.94
CA VAL A 212 -12.73 11.77 -68.93
C VAL A 212 -13.32 11.10 -67.68
N GLN A 213 -14.22 10.13 -67.84
CA GLN A 213 -14.78 9.37 -66.73
C GLN A 213 -13.71 8.60 -65.93
N SER A 214 -12.74 8.00 -66.62
CA SER A 214 -11.60 7.34 -65.96
C SER A 214 -10.74 8.33 -65.19
N PHE A 215 -10.47 9.51 -65.76
CA PHE A 215 -9.76 10.58 -65.07
C PHE A 215 -10.51 11.08 -63.84
N MET A 216 -11.81 11.37 -63.97
CA MET A 216 -12.66 11.80 -62.86
C MET A 216 -12.75 10.74 -61.76
N ARG A 217 -12.86 9.46 -62.12
CA ARG A 217 -12.84 8.35 -61.16
C ARG A 217 -11.54 8.31 -60.37
N GLY A 218 -10.40 8.40 -61.07
CA GLY A 218 -9.09 8.46 -60.42
C GLY A 218 -8.91 9.69 -59.52
N TRP A 219 -9.41 10.85 -59.95
CA TRP A 219 -9.39 12.09 -59.16
C TRP A 219 -10.27 11.97 -57.90
N LEU A 220 -11.48 11.46 -58.02
CA LEU A 220 -12.39 11.21 -56.90
C LEU A 220 -11.81 10.21 -55.90
N CYS A 221 -11.18 9.13 -56.39
CA CYS A 221 -10.48 8.16 -55.53
C CYS A 221 -9.36 8.82 -54.73
N ARG A 222 -8.51 9.64 -55.37
CA ARG A 222 -7.44 10.37 -54.68
C ARG A 222 -7.97 11.37 -53.66
N ARG A 223 -9.05 12.08 -53.99
CA ARG A 223 -9.69 13.03 -53.07
C ARG A 223 -10.28 12.31 -51.85
N LYS A 224 -11.00 11.21 -52.07
CA LYS A 224 -11.56 10.38 -50.99
C LYS A 224 -10.47 9.78 -50.10
N TRP A 225 -9.37 9.31 -50.69
CA TRP A 225 -8.21 8.83 -49.93
C TRP A 225 -7.61 9.91 -49.04
N LYS A 226 -7.42 11.13 -49.58
CA LYS A 226 -6.93 12.26 -48.77
C LYS A 226 -7.83 12.54 -47.57
N THR A 227 -9.15 12.51 -47.75
CA THR A 227 -10.11 12.68 -46.65
C THR A 227 -9.98 11.55 -45.62
N ILE A 228 -10.00 10.29 -46.05
CA ILE A 228 -9.90 9.13 -45.15
C ILE A 228 -8.60 9.18 -44.32
N VAL A 229 -7.47 9.49 -44.96
CA VAL A 229 -6.18 9.60 -44.26
C VAL A 229 -6.19 10.75 -43.27
N GLN A 230 -6.74 11.90 -43.64
CA GLN A 230 -6.83 13.04 -42.74
C GLN A 230 -7.70 12.73 -41.52
N ASP A 231 -8.86 12.13 -41.74
CA ASP A 231 -9.79 11.72 -40.68
C ASP A 231 -9.13 10.72 -39.74
N TYR A 232 -8.36 9.77 -40.29
CA TYR A 232 -7.57 8.84 -39.48
C TYR A 232 -6.49 9.55 -38.66
N ILE A 233 -5.69 10.43 -39.27
CA ILE A 233 -4.61 11.16 -38.59
C ILE A 233 -5.14 12.00 -37.42
N CYS A 234 -6.32 12.60 -37.60
CA CYS A 234 -7.03 13.40 -36.59
C CYS A 234 -7.90 12.56 -35.65
N SER A 235 -8.00 11.25 -35.84
CA SER A 235 -8.85 10.39 -35.01
C SER A 235 -8.33 10.25 -33.57
N PRO A 236 -9.22 10.09 -32.58
CA PRO A 236 -8.81 9.82 -31.19
C PRO A 236 -7.94 8.56 -31.06
N HIS A 237 -8.16 7.55 -31.91
CA HIS A 237 -7.36 6.33 -31.93
C HIS A 237 -5.91 6.58 -32.35
N ALA A 238 -5.69 7.33 -33.45
CA ALA A 238 -4.34 7.69 -33.89
C ALA A 238 -3.63 8.59 -32.88
N GLU A 239 -4.35 9.49 -32.22
CA GLU A 239 -3.80 10.30 -31.13
C GLU A 239 -3.37 9.45 -29.93
N SER A 240 -4.22 8.53 -29.49
CA SER A 240 -3.90 7.57 -28.41
C SER A 240 -2.69 6.72 -28.77
N MET A 241 -2.59 6.25 -30.01
CA MET A 241 -1.42 5.50 -30.48
C MET A 241 -0.14 6.34 -30.45
N ARG A 242 -0.19 7.61 -30.88
CA ARG A 242 0.95 8.54 -30.76
C ARG A 242 1.37 8.75 -29.31
N LYS A 243 0.42 8.96 -28.39
CA LYS A 243 0.71 9.12 -26.95
C LYS A 243 1.38 7.88 -26.35
N ARG A 244 0.87 6.67 -26.65
CA ARG A 244 1.49 5.43 -26.19
C ARG A 244 2.90 5.27 -26.70
N ASN A 245 3.12 5.50 -28.00
CA ASN A 245 4.44 5.41 -28.59
C ASN A 245 5.40 6.45 -27.99
N GLN A 246 4.93 7.68 -27.75
CA GLN A 246 5.74 8.72 -27.13
C GLN A 246 6.24 8.32 -25.75
N ILE A 247 5.39 7.72 -24.90
CA ILE A 247 5.79 7.23 -23.58
C ILE A 247 6.88 6.16 -23.69
N VAL A 248 6.70 5.21 -24.60
CA VAL A 248 7.69 4.13 -24.83
C VAL A 248 9.02 4.71 -25.30
N PHE A 249 9.01 5.65 -26.25
CA PHE A 249 10.24 6.28 -26.72
C PHE A 249 10.94 7.06 -25.61
N THR A 250 10.20 7.86 -24.84
CA THR A 250 10.77 8.61 -23.71
C THR A 250 11.34 7.68 -22.63
N MET A 251 10.70 6.54 -22.36
CA MET A 251 11.23 5.54 -21.42
C MET A 251 12.57 4.96 -21.93
N VAL A 252 12.65 4.59 -23.21
CA VAL A 252 13.87 4.05 -23.81
C VAL A 252 14.99 5.10 -23.85
N GLU A 253 14.66 6.36 -24.15
CA GLU A 253 15.61 7.46 -24.12
C GLU A 253 16.16 7.69 -22.70
N ALA A 254 15.29 7.69 -21.68
CA ALA A 254 15.69 7.83 -20.28
C ALA A 254 16.55 6.64 -19.80
N GLU A 255 16.22 5.41 -20.20
CA GLU A 255 17.03 4.23 -19.89
C GLU A 255 18.41 4.30 -20.55
N SER A 256 18.47 4.71 -21.83
CA SER A 256 19.73 4.93 -22.53
C SER A 256 20.60 5.99 -21.85
N GLU A 257 19.99 7.09 -21.38
CA GLU A 257 20.70 8.12 -20.64
C GLU A 257 21.21 7.60 -19.28
N TYR A 258 20.38 6.88 -18.53
CA TYR A 258 20.77 6.27 -17.26
C TYR A 258 21.96 5.32 -17.41
N VAL A 259 21.91 4.43 -18.40
CA VAL A 259 23.00 3.49 -18.70
C VAL A 259 24.28 4.24 -19.06
N HIS A 260 24.18 5.33 -19.83
CA HIS A 260 25.32 6.16 -20.17
C HIS A 260 25.92 6.85 -18.93
N GLN A 261 25.09 7.42 -18.06
CA GLN A 261 25.53 8.04 -16.81
C GLN A 261 26.18 7.01 -15.87
N LEU A 262 25.63 5.80 -15.77
CA LEU A 262 26.20 4.70 -14.99
C LEU A 262 27.56 4.27 -15.57
N TYR A 263 27.67 4.18 -16.90
CA TYR A 263 28.93 3.90 -17.56
C TYR A 263 30.01 4.94 -17.21
N ILE A 264 29.67 6.23 -17.24
CA ILE A 264 30.59 7.31 -16.83
C ILE A 264 30.95 7.19 -15.36
N LEU A 265 29.96 6.98 -14.48
CA LEU A 265 30.19 6.85 -13.04
C LEU A 265 31.16 5.71 -12.72
N VAL A 266 30.95 4.54 -13.35
CA VAL A 266 31.76 3.35 -13.11
C VAL A 266 33.15 3.49 -13.73
N ASN A 267 33.24 3.89 -15.01
CA ASN A 267 34.50 3.88 -15.75
C ASN A 267 35.33 5.15 -15.56
N GLY A 268 34.68 6.29 -15.42
CA GLY A 268 35.33 7.58 -15.22
C GLY A 268 35.72 7.85 -13.76
N PHE A 269 35.00 7.28 -12.79
CA PHE A 269 35.22 7.59 -11.37
C PHE A 269 35.50 6.35 -10.51
N LEU A 270 34.56 5.41 -10.39
CA LEU A 270 34.67 4.30 -9.43
C LEU A 270 35.90 3.43 -9.70
N ARG A 271 36.11 2.98 -10.95
CA ARG A 271 37.26 2.13 -11.31
C ARG A 271 38.59 2.87 -11.06
N PRO A 272 38.82 4.10 -11.58
CA PRO A 272 40.03 4.87 -11.27
C PRO A 272 40.29 5.07 -9.76
N LEU A 273 39.26 5.38 -8.97
CA LEU A 273 39.39 5.58 -7.53
C LEU A 273 39.76 4.28 -6.79
N ARG A 274 39.15 3.15 -7.15
CA ARG A 274 39.55 1.84 -6.60
C ARG A 274 40.99 1.47 -6.97
N MET A 275 41.42 1.81 -8.19
CA MET A 275 42.82 1.61 -8.61
C MET A 275 43.78 2.49 -7.79
N ALA A 276 43.44 3.77 -7.55
CA ALA A 276 44.23 4.67 -6.71
C ALA A 276 44.36 4.17 -5.26
N ALA A 277 43.26 3.67 -4.69
CA ALA A 277 43.22 3.06 -3.36
C ALA A 277 44.07 1.78 -3.24
N SER A 278 44.35 1.10 -4.36
CA SER A 278 45.16 -0.11 -4.41
C SER A 278 46.67 0.17 -4.63
N SER A 279 47.08 1.44 -4.73
CA SER A 279 48.47 1.81 -4.99
C SER A 279 49.38 1.63 -3.77
N LYS A 280 50.71 1.58 -3.97
CA LYS A 280 51.69 1.37 -2.88
C LYS A 280 51.68 2.45 -1.79
N LYS A 281 51.22 3.67 -2.13
CA LYS A 281 50.99 4.78 -1.19
C LYS A 281 49.64 5.41 -1.57
N PRO A 282 48.51 4.83 -1.11
CA PRO A 282 47.21 5.21 -1.59
C PRO A 282 46.81 6.61 -1.08
N PRO A 283 46.36 7.51 -1.97
CA PRO A 283 45.87 8.84 -1.56
C PRO A 283 44.46 8.80 -0.97
N ILE A 284 43.75 7.68 -1.10
CA ILE A 284 42.38 7.45 -0.63
C ILE A 284 42.24 5.98 -0.23
N SER A 285 41.52 5.67 0.84
CA SER A 285 41.34 4.28 1.29
C SER A 285 40.18 3.59 0.56
N HIS A 286 40.10 2.26 0.65
CA HIS A 286 38.96 1.49 0.11
C HIS A 286 37.64 1.82 0.84
N ASP A 287 37.70 2.16 2.12
CA ASP A 287 36.52 2.55 2.91
C ASP A 287 36.02 3.92 2.47
N ASP A 288 36.92 4.88 2.20
CA ASP A 288 36.56 6.20 1.66
C ASP A 288 35.87 6.05 0.31
N VAL A 289 36.43 5.25 -0.61
CA VAL A 289 35.80 4.97 -1.90
C VAL A 289 34.43 4.31 -1.71
N SER A 290 34.33 3.33 -0.81
CA SER A 290 33.06 2.65 -0.56
C SER A 290 32.01 3.61 0.00
N SER A 291 32.36 4.49 0.94
CA SER A 291 31.45 5.49 1.50
C SER A 291 30.86 6.46 0.46
N ILE A 292 31.64 6.82 -0.57
CA ILE A 292 31.21 7.71 -1.66
C ILE A 292 30.12 7.04 -2.53
N PHE A 293 30.19 5.72 -2.72
CA PHE A 293 29.30 5.00 -3.65
C PHE A 293 28.25 4.09 -2.96
N LEU A 294 28.33 3.89 -1.63
CA LEU A 294 27.41 3.03 -0.86
C LEU A 294 25.97 3.57 -0.76
N ASN A 295 25.77 4.88 -0.86
CA ASN A 295 24.43 5.49 -0.77
C ASN A 295 23.61 5.47 -2.09
N ARG A 296 24.05 4.76 -3.13
CA ARG A 296 23.33 4.72 -4.43
C ARG A 296 22.64 3.40 -4.77
N PHE A 297 22.77 2.35 -3.97
CA PHE A 297 22.13 1.05 -4.23
C PHE A 297 20.85 0.79 -3.39
N VAL A 298 20.37 1.79 -2.63
CA VAL A 298 19.24 1.63 -1.70
C VAL A 298 17.88 2.08 -2.28
N PHE A 299 17.85 2.67 -3.49
CA PHE A 299 16.60 3.09 -4.15
C PHE A 299 16.52 2.59 -5.59
N ALA A 300 16.59 1.27 -5.77
CA ALA A 300 16.12 0.56 -6.96
C ALA A 300 14.99 -0.39 -6.56
#